data_AF-R4UNU8-F1
#
_entry.id   AF-R4UNU8-F1
#
_cell.length_a   1.000
_cell.length_b   1.000
_cell.length_c   1.000
_cell.angle_alpha   90.00
_cell.angle_beta   90.00
_cell.angle_gamma   90.00
#
_symmetry.space_group_name_H-M   'P 1'
#
loop_
_entity.id
_entity.type
_entity.pdbx_description
1 polymer ?
#
loop_
_entity_poly.entity_id
_entity_poly.type
_entity_poly.pdbx_seq_one_letter_code
_entity_poly.pdbx_strand_id
1 'polypeptide(L)'
;MRKMLLDRMVNLLSRGCVVPVVKYIKQCWLRGDTDISLIRYFVTEVLEAIAPPYTPEFVQLFLPMVENEEITGTMRGDGENDPVSEFIVHCKAHYMVL
;
A
#
# COMPACT_ATOMS: atom_id res chain seq x y z
N MET A 1 15.07 3.78 13.32
CA MET A 1 14.71 5.18 13.01
C MET A 1 13.82 5.31 11.77
N ARG A 2 14.17 4.75 10.59
CA ARG A 2 13.34 4.87 9.38
C ARG A 2 11.91 4.34 9.52
N LYS A 3 11.71 3.18 10.16
CA LYS A 3 10.35 2.66 10.48
C LYS A 3 9.51 3.64 11.30
N MET A 4 10.09 4.28 12.32
CA MET A 4 9.39 5.31 13.11
C MET A 4 8.89 6.49 12.26
N LEU A 5 9.62 6.87 11.19
CA LEU A 5 9.16 7.91 10.28
C LEU A 5 7.98 7.42 9.43
N LEU A 6 8.02 6.16 8.97
CA LEU A 6 6.91 5.53 8.28
C LEU A 6 5.67 5.43 9.18
N ASP A 7 5.83 5.10 10.46
CA ASP A 7 4.71 5.09 11.43
C ASP A 7 4.06 6.47 11.54
N ARG A 8 4.87 7.55 11.52
CA ARG A 8 4.35 8.92 11.51
C ARG A 8 3.65 9.26 10.20
N MET A 9 4.12 8.74 9.07
CA MET A 9 3.45 8.89 7.77
C MET A 9 2.12 8.15 7.72
N VAL A 10 2.05 6.94 8.26
CA VAL A 10 0.78 6.18 8.39
C VAL A 10 -0.20 6.94 9.29
N ASN A 11 0.26 7.50 10.42
CA ASN A 11 -0.59 8.36 11.25
C ASN A 11 -1.07 9.63 10.52
N LEU A 12 -0.27 10.23 9.62
CA LEU A 12 -0.73 11.34 8.77
C LEU A 12 -1.80 10.87 7.77
N LEU A 13 -1.59 9.71 7.16
CA LEU A 13 -2.57 9.07 6.27
C LEU A 13 -3.91 8.85 6.98
N SER A 14 -3.90 8.29 8.19
CA SER A 14 -5.11 8.07 9.01
C SER A 14 -5.84 9.36 9.38
N ARG A 15 -5.20 10.53 9.27
CA ARG A 15 -5.79 11.86 9.50
C ARG A 15 -6.27 12.55 8.23
N GLY A 16 -6.33 11.85 7.10
CA GLY A 16 -6.84 12.36 5.83
C GLY A 16 -5.77 12.84 4.85
N CYS A 17 -4.48 12.82 5.21
CA CYS A 17 -3.38 13.18 4.29
C CYS A 17 -2.97 11.99 3.40
N VAL A 18 -3.93 11.22 2.89
CA VAL A 18 -3.70 9.94 2.22
C VAL A 18 -2.90 10.10 0.93
N VAL A 19 -3.44 10.86 -0.03
CA VAL A 19 -2.89 10.99 -1.38
C VAL A 19 -1.45 11.55 -1.37
N PRO A 20 -1.13 12.63 -0.65
CA PRO A 20 0.25 13.14 -0.60
C PRO A 20 1.25 12.13 -0.04
N VAL A 21 0.87 11.41 1.02
CA VAL A 21 1.75 10.41 1.66
C VAL A 21 2.01 9.24 0.73
N VAL A 22 0.96 8.63 0.16
CA VAL A 22 1.09 7.48 -0.73
C VAL A 22 1.86 7.85 -2.00
N LYS A 23 1.59 9.04 -2.55
CA LYS A 23 2.31 9.56 -3.72
C LYS A 23 3.81 9.73 -3.44
N TYR A 24 4.17 10.25 -2.28
CA TYR A 24 5.57 10.39 -1.88
C TYR A 24 6.27 9.02 -1.76
N ILE A 25 5.66 8.06 -1.07
CA ILE A 25 6.22 6.71 -0.93
C ILE A 25 6.37 6.02 -2.29
N LYS A 26 5.38 6.16 -3.18
CA LYS A 26 5.45 5.66 -4.56
C LYS A 26 6.63 6.26 -5.31
N GLN A 27 6.92 7.55 -5.14
CA GLN A 27 8.07 8.20 -5.77
C GLN A 27 9.41 7.68 -5.23
N CYS A 28 9.53 7.49 -3.92
CA CYS A 28 10.71 6.87 -3.31
C CYS A 28 10.96 5.47 -3.85
N TRP A 29 9.89 4.67 -3.96
CA TRP A 29 9.97 3.34 -4.58
C TRP A 29 10.44 3.41 -6.04
N LEU A 30 9.80 4.24 -6.87
CA LEU A 30 10.15 4.37 -8.30
C LEU A 30 11.57 4.90 -8.54
N ARG A 31 12.11 5.70 -7.61
CA ARG A 31 13.50 6.20 -7.68
C ARG A 31 14.52 5.14 -7.26
N GLY A 32 14.10 4.09 -6.56
CA GLY A 32 15.00 3.07 -6.01
C GLY A 32 15.92 3.58 -4.90
N ASP A 33 15.60 4.74 -4.29
CA ASP A 33 16.42 5.36 -3.22
C ASP A 33 16.02 4.87 -1.82
N THR A 34 15.03 3.99 -1.74
CA THR A 34 14.47 3.44 -0.50
C THR A 34 14.42 1.91 -0.58
N ASP A 35 14.90 1.25 0.47
CA ASP A 35 14.93 -0.21 0.55
C ASP A 35 13.54 -0.81 0.40
N ILE A 36 13.42 -1.89 -0.40
CA ILE A 36 12.15 -2.61 -0.61
C ILE A 36 11.52 -3.06 0.72
N SER A 37 12.32 -3.42 1.73
CA SER A 37 11.81 -3.81 3.05
C SER A 37 11.09 -2.67 3.79
N LEU A 38 11.46 -1.41 3.52
CA LEU A 38 10.79 -0.23 4.07
C LEU A 38 9.49 0.08 3.32
N ILE A 39 9.49 -0.07 1.99
CA ILE A 39 8.27 0.05 1.18
C ILE A 39 7.26 -1.03 1.59
N ARG A 40 7.73 -2.28 1.75
CA ARG A 40 6.93 -3.40 2.27
C ARG A 40 6.32 -3.07 3.62
N TYR A 41 7.13 -2.62 4.57
CA TYR A 41 6.65 -2.22 5.89
C TYR A 41 5.55 -1.17 5.81
N PHE A 42 5.74 -0.10 5.02
CA PHE A 42 4.71 0.90 4.81
C PHE A 42 3.42 0.31 4.22
N VAL A 43 3.53 -0.55 3.20
CA VAL A 43 2.38 -1.21 2.57
C VAL A 43 1.62 -2.07 3.59
N THR A 44 2.32 -2.86 4.41
CA THR A 44 1.73 -3.67 5.49
C THR A 44 0.92 -2.79 6.45
N GLU A 45 1.54 -1.75 7.02
CA GLU A 45 0.88 -0.87 8.00
C GLU A 45 -0.34 -0.16 7.40
N VAL A 46 -0.28 0.23 6.12
CA VAL A 46 -1.42 0.85 5.45
C VAL A 46 -2.55 -0.16 5.22
N LEU A 47 -2.26 -1.38 4.78
CA LEU A 47 -3.28 -2.42 4.59
C LEU A 47 -3.98 -2.78 5.89
N GLU A 48 -3.27 -2.78 7.02
CA GLU A 48 -3.86 -3.02 8.35
C GLU A 48 -4.73 -1.84 8.85
N ALA A 49 -4.47 -0.62 8.35
CA ALA A 49 -5.13 0.60 8.84
C ALA A 49 -6.34 1.06 8.00
N ILE A 50 -6.61 0.44 6.85
CA ILE A 50 -7.65 0.89 5.91
C ILE A 50 -8.72 -0.18 5.68
N ALA A 51 -9.90 0.27 5.27
CA ALA A 51 -10.98 -0.58 4.79
C ALA A 51 -11.70 0.12 3.62
N PRO A 52 -12.43 -0.62 2.77
CA PRO A 52 -13.27 -0.01 1.73
C PRO A 52 -14.36 0.92 2.31
N PRO A 53 -14.91 1.86 1.51
CA PRO A 53 -14.63 2.11 0.09
C PRO A 53 -13.34 2.92 -0.14
N TYR A 54 -12.66 2.64 -1.26
CA TYR A 54 -11.43 3.34 -1.65
C TYR A 54 -11.72 4.43 -2.70
N THR A 55 -10.90 5.48 -2.74
CA THR A 55 -10.99 6.45 -3.84
C THR A 55 -10.20 5.94 -5.05
N PRO A 56 -10.63 6.20 -6.30
CA PRO A 56 -9.87 5.79 -7.49
C PRO A 56 -8.43 6.32 -7.50
N GLU A 57 -8.21 7.55 -7.01
CA GLU A 57 -6.88 8.15 -6.90
C GLU A 57 -5.97 7.37 -5.94
N PHE A 58 -6.49 6.94 -4.79
CA PHE A 58 -5.75 6.09 -3.86
C PHE A 58 -5.40 4.74 -4.51
N VAL A 59 -6.37 4.08 -5.15
CA VAL A 59 -6.15 2.78 -5.81
C VAL A 59 -5.07 2.90 -6.89
N GLN A 60 -5.12 3.92 -7.75
CA GLN A 60 -4.12 4.14 -8.80
C GLN A 60 -2.70 4.36 -8.26
N LEU A 61 -2.57 4.98 -7.08
CA LEU A 61 -1.29 5.20 -6.43
C LEU A 61 -0.79 3.95 -5.70
N PHE A 62 -1.66 3.28 -4.95
CA PHE A 62 -1.29 2.24 -4.00
C PHE A 62 -1.23 0.84 -4.62
N LEU A 63 -2.19 0.49 -5.49
CA LEU A 63 -2.29 -0.86 -6.08
C LEU A 63 -1.00 -1.34 -6.75
N PRO A 64 -0.25 -0.51 -7.53
CA PRO A 64 1.00 -0.97 -8.15
C PRO A 64 2.07 -1.42 -7.15
N MET A 65 2.10 -0.86 -5.94
CA MET A 65 3.02 -1.29 -4.88
C MET A 65 2.56 -2.60 -4.24
N VAL A 66 1.24 -2.79 -4.10
CA VAL A 66 0.62 -4.01 -3.50
C VAL A 66 0.66 -5.20 -4.47
N GLU A 67 0.60 -4.96 -5.79
CA GLU A 67 0.72 -6.04 -6.78
C GLU A 67 2.16 -6.51 -6.98
N ASN A 68 3.15 -5.69 -6.63
CA ASN A 68 4.56 -6.01 -6.84
C ASN A 68 5.03 -7.12 -5.90
N GLU A 69 5.45 -8.26 -6.47
CA GLU A 69 5.87 -9.44 -5.73
C GLU A 69 7.14 -9.23 -4.89
N GLU A 70 8.05 -8.33 -5.28
CA GLU A 70 9.23 -8.01 -4.46
C GLU A 70 8.82 -7.28 -3.17
N ILE A 71 7.71 -6.53 -3.22
CA ILE A 71 7.16 -5.83 -2.06
C ILE A 71 6.33 -6.80 -1.21
N THR A 72 5.31 -7.45 -1.76
CA THR A 72 4.31 -8.19 -0.95
C THR A 72 4.30 -9.70 -1.17
N GLY A 73 5.18 -10.27 -1.99
CA GLY A 73 5.13 -11.69 -2.38
C GLY A 73 5.18 -12.66 -1.20
N THR A 74 5.92 -12.34 -0.15
CA THR A 74 6.00 -13.18 1.07
C THR A 74 4.87 -12.93 2.07
N MET A 75 3.98 -11.96 1.80
CA MET A 75 2.84 -11.63 2.68
C MET A 75 1.58 -12.38 2.28
N ARG A 76 1.53 -12.87 1.04
CA ARG A 76 0.45 -13.72 0.55
C ARG A 76 0.62 -15.09 1.20
N GLY A 77 -0.26 -15.43 2.14
CA GLY A 77 -0.24 -16.73 2.81
C GLY A 77 -0.77 -17.83 1.89
N ASP A 78 -0.70 -19.09 2.35
CA ASP A 78 -1.27 -20.25 1.63
C ASP A 78 -2.82 -20.23 1.56
N GLY A 79 -3.49 -19.17 2.04
CA GLY A 79 -4.95 -19.05 2.06
C GLY A 79 -5.44 -17.67 1.59
N GLU A 80 -6.64 -17.63 1.02
CA GLU A 80 -7.26 -16.45 0.34
C GLU A 80 -7.66 -15.28 1.26
N ASN A 81 -7.39 -15.34 2.57
CA ASN A 81 -7.80 -14.33 3.56
C ASN A 81 -6.62 -13.47 4.05
N ASP A 82 -5.61 -13.23 3.22
CA ASP A 82 -4.55 -12.28 3.56
C ASP A 82 -4.91 -10.85 3.07
N PRO A 83 -4.49 -9.79 3.79
CA PRO A 83 -4.85 -8.41 3.45
C PRO A 83 -4.42 -7.94 2.05
N VAL A 84 -3.35 -8.54 1.49
CA VAL A 84 -2.86 -8.20 0.15
C VAL A 84 -3.82 -8.77 -0.89
N SER A 85 -4.17 -10.04 -0.77
CA SER A 85 -5.12 -10.71 -1.66
C SER A 85 -6.51 -10.07 -1.60
N GLU A 86 -7.02 -9.80 -0.40
CA GLU A 86 -8.31 -9.12 -0.21
C GLU A 86 -8.34 -7.74 -0.88
N PHE A 87 -7.30 -6.92 -0.69
CA PHE A 87 -7.20 -5.61 -1.30
C PHE A 87 -7.16 -5.68 -2.83
N ILE A 88 -6.34 -6.58 -3.40
CA ILE A 88 -6.23 -6.76 -4.85
C ILE A 88 -7.56 -7.20 -5.44
N VAL A 89 -8.21 -8.23 -4.87
CA VAL A 89 -9.51 -8.72 -5.34
C VAL A 89 -10.55 -7.62 -5.30
N HIS A 90 -10.65 -6.88 -4.19
CA HIS A 90 -11.58 -5.77 -4.06
C HIS A 90 -11.32 -4.70 -5.13
N CYS A 91 -10.07 -4.30 -5.34
CA CYS A 91 -9.70 -3.27 -6.32
C CYS A 91 -10.01 -3.70 -7.75
N LYS A 92 -9.71 -4.95 -8.10
CA LYS A 92 -9.99 -5.50 -9.44
C LYS A 92 -11.48 -5.56 -9.73
N ALA A 93 -12.29 -5.95 -8.74
CA ALA A 93 -13.74 -6.03 -8.91
C ALA A 93 -14.43 -4.67 -9.10
N HIS A 94 -13.91 -3.59 -8.50
CA HIS A 94 -14.62 -2.31 -8.42
C HIS A 94 -13.97 -1.15 -9.19
N TYR A 95 -12.68 -1.27 -9.55
CA TYR A 95 -11.91 -0.15 -10.15
C TYR A 95 -11.16 -0.54 -11.42
N MET A 96 -11.13 -1.83 -11.81
CA MET A 96 -10.56 -2.30 -13.10
C MET A 96 -11.61 -2.57 -14.18
N VAL A 97 -12.78 -1.92 -14.10
CA VAL A 97 -13.71 -1.89 -15.25
C VAL A 97 -13.23 -0.80 -16.22
N LEU A 98 -12.50 -1.21 -17.25
CA LEU A 98 -12.38 -0.53 -18.55
C LEU A 98 -12.84 -1.50 -19.64
#